data_AF-A0AAD4TCN2-F1
#
_entry.id   AF-A0AAD4TCN2-F1
#
_cell.length_a   1.000
_cell.length_b   1.000
_cell.length_c   1.000
_cell.angle_alpha   90.00
_cell.angle_beta   90.00
_cell.angle_gamma   90.00
#
_symmetry.space_group_name_H-M   'P 1'
#
loop_
_entity.id
_entity.type
_entity.pdbx_description
1 polymer ?
#
loop_
_entity_poly.entity_id
_entity_poly.type
_entity_poly.pdbx_seq_one_letter_code
_entity_poly.pdbx_strand_id
1 'polypeptide(L)' 'MSKSDVSSAIVMEYEENLVEKKINKAHFPEGIVEGNPCLEYIKHIIFPWFQEFKVERFEEHGGNKTF' A
#
# COMPACT_ATOMS: atom_id res chain seq x y z
N MET A 1 5.54 11.74 -3.72
CA MET A 1 6.35 11.66 -2.47
C MET A 1 7.48 12.68 -2.52
N SER A 2 7.62 13.54 -1.49
CA SER A 2 8.73 14.49 -1.39
C SER A 2 9.80 13.97 -0.43
N LYS A 3 11.09 14.10 -0.78
CA LYS A 3 12.20 13.75 0.12
C LYS A 3 12.25 14.61 1.39
N SER A 4 11.51 15.72 1.41
CA SER A 4 11.46 16.66 2.55
C SER A 4 10.73 16.10 3.77
N ASP A 5 9.75 15.21 3.56
CA ASP A 5 8.95 14.63 4.63
C ASP A 5 9.32 13.17 4.85
N VAL A 6 10.30 12.95 5.73
CA VAL A 6 10.76 11.60 6.11
C VAL A 6 9.61 10.78 6.71
N SER A 7 8.58 11.41 7.26
CA SER A 7 7.39 10.76 7.82
C SER A 7 6.46 10.19 6.74
N SER A 8 6.43 10.72 5.53
CA SER A 8 5.54 10.27 4.45
C SER A 8 6.22 9.37 3.41
N ALA A 9 7.54 9.24 3.43
CA ALA A 9 8.28 8.33 2.56
C ALA A 9 8.53 6.95 3.22
N ILE A 10 8.44 5.87 2.43
CA ILE A 10 8.99 4.56 2.80
C ILE A 10 10.38 4.46 2.17
N VAL A 11 11.41 4.26 2.99
CA VAL A 11 12.81 4.18 2.55
C VAL A 11 13.24 2.72 2.51
N MET A 12 14.12 2.37 1.58
CA MET A 12 14.62 1.00 1.39
C MET A 12 15.37 0.43 2.60
N GLU A 13 15.83 1.29 3.51
CA GLU A 13 16.57 0.91 4.72
C GLU A 13 15.66 0.61 5.92
N TYR A 14 14.34 0.78 5.77
CA TYR A 14 13.41 0.54 6.87
C TYR A 14 13.18 -0.96 7.11
N GLU A 15 13.18 -1.34 8.38
CA GLU A 15 12.75 -2.66 8.83
C GLU A 15 11.25 -2.87 8.57
N GLU A 16 10.84 -4.13 8.41
CA GLU A 16 9.45 -4.54 8.13
C GLU A 16 8.43 -3.89 9.09
N ASN A 17 8.75 -3.86 10.39
CA ASN A 17 7.91 -3.23 11.43
C ASN A 17 7.65 -1.73 11.19
N LEU A 18 8.63 -1.01 10.63
CA LEU A 18 8.49 0.41 10.32
C LEU A 18 7.67 0.61 9.05
N VAL A 19 7.83 -0.28 8.07
CA VAL A 19 7.04 -0.29 6.84
C VAL A 19 5.56 -0.52 7.17
N GLU A 20 5.23 -1.52 7.99
CA GLU A 20 3.85 -1.78 8.43
C GLU A 20 3.23 -0.58 9.15
N LYS A 21 3.96 0.03 10.10
CA LYS A 21 3.48 1.22 10.82
C LYS A 21 3.23 2.40 9.90
N LYS A 22 4.03 2.56 8.84
CA LYS A 22 3.88 3.62 7.85
C LYS A 22 2.68 3.38 6.95
N ILE A 23 2.51 2.15 6.46
CA ILE A 23 1.34 1.76 5.65
C ILE A 23 0.08 1.97 6.47
N ASN A 24 0.02 1.52 7.72
CA ASN A 24 -1.15 1.71 8.59
C ASN A 24 -1.46 3.19 8.90
N LYS A 25 -0.47 4.07 8.86
CA LYS A 25 -0.64 5.53 9.02
C LYS A 25 -0.91 6.26 7.72
N ALA A 26 -0.82 5.59 6.58
CA ALA A 26 -1.03 6.23 5.29
C ALA A 26 -2.48 6.72 5.17
N HIS A 27 -2.68 7.76 4.39
CA HIS A 27 -4.00 8.35 4.20
C HIS A 27 -4.83 7.49 3.23
N PHE A 28 -5.88 6.85 3.73
CA PHE A 28 -6.82 6.04 2.95
C PHE A 28 -8.24 6.61 3.00
N PRO A 29 -8.60 7.53 2.11
CA PRO A 29 -9.97 7.95 1.94
C PRO A 29 -10.76 6.85 1.22
N GLU A 30 -11.86 6.39 1.82
CA GLU A 30 -12.73 5.37 1.24
C GLU A 30 -13.37 5.88 -0.07
N GLY A 31 -13.33 5.05 -1.11
CA GLY A 31 -13.91 5.37 -2.42
C GLY A 31 -13.11 6.35 -3.29
N ILE A 32 -11.99 6.88 -2.80
CA ILE A 32 -11.13 7.80 -3.55
C ILE A 32 -9.89 7.07 -4.05
N VAL A 33 -9.77 7.00 -5.38
CA VAL A 33 -8.62 6.37 -6.07
C VAL A 33 -7.50 7.38 -6.31
N GLU A 34 -7.85 8.64 -6.59
CA GLU A 34 -6.88 9.70 -6.87
C GLU A 34 -6.19 10.20 -5.59
N GLY A 35 -4.86 10.23 -5.60
CA GLY A 35 -4.06 10.68 -4.45
C GLY A 35 -3.94 9.64 -3.32
N ASN A 36 -4.36 8.39 -3.55
CA ASN A 36 -4.14 7.31 -2.59
C ASN A 36 -2.72 6.71 -2.78
N PRO A 37 -1.78 6.97 -1.86
CA PRO A 37 -0.39 6.55 -2.01
C PRO A 37 -0.25 5.02 -2.06
N CYS A 38 -1.15 4.28 -1.43
CA CYS A 38 -1.08 2.82 -1.38
C CYS A 38 -1.53 2.18 -2.70
N LEU A 39 -2.51 2.77 -3.39
CA LEU A 39 -2.88 2.33 -4.73
C LEU A 39 -1.77 2.64 -5.75
N GLU A 40 -1.05 3.75 -5.58
CA GLU A 40 0.12 4.05 -6.42
C GLU A 40 1.23 3.00 -6.26
N TYR A 41 1.52 2.55 -5.03
CA TYR A 41 2.49 1.47 -4.83
C TYR A 41 2.06 0.16 -5.48
N ILE A 42 0.78 -0.21 -5.35
CA ILE A 42 0.27 -1.41 -6.00
C ILE A 42 0.42 -1.29 -7.52
N LYS A 43 0.04 -0.15 -8.10
CA LYS A 43 0.10 0.12 -9.54
C LYS A 43 1.53 0.16 -10.11
N HIS A 44 2.47 0.77 -9.40
CA HIS A 44 3.81 1.06 -9.92
C HIS A 44 4.88 0.10 -9.46
N ILE A 45 4.67 -0.62 -8.35
CA ILE A 45 5.64 -1.57 -7.79
C ILE A 45 5.10 -3.00 -7.92
N ILE A 46 3.92 -3.28 -7.37
CA ILE A 46 3.42 -4.65 -7.26
C ILE A 46 3.02 -5.21 -8.62
N PHE A 47 2.17 -4.51 -9.39
CA PHE A 47 1.74 -4.99 -10.70
C PHE A 47 2.89 -5.20 -11.69
N PRO A 48 3.88 -4.30 -11.83
CA PRO A 48 4.98 -4.52 -12.75
C PRO A 48 5.92 -5.68 -12.37
N TRP A 49 6.05 -5.98 -11.07
CA TRP A 49 6.94 -7.06 -10.60
C TRP A 49 6.26 -8.41 -10.47
N PHE A 50 5.06 -8.44 -9.90
CA PHE A 50 4.36 -9.68 -9.57
C PHE A 50 3.22 -10.01 -10.53
N GLN A 51 2.75 -9.04 -11.32
CA GLN A 51 1.61 -9.14 -12.25
C GLN A 51 0.26 -9.54 -11.61
N GLU A 52 0.28 -10.00 -10.36
CA GLU A 52 -0.87 -10.43 -9.59
C GLU A 52 -0.82 -9.77 -8.21
N PHE A 53 -1.99 -9.37 -7.70
CA PHE A 53 -2.15 -8.81 -6.37
C PHE A 53 -3.26 -9.54 -5.61
N LYS A 54 -2.87 -10.32 -4.59
CA LYS A 54 -3.79 -11.06 -3.72
C LYS A 54 -4.12 -10.25 -2.48
N VAL A 55 -5.40 -9.98 -2.28
CA VAL A 55 -5.96 -9.40 -1.06
C VAL A 55 -6.54 -10.52 -0.23
N GLU A 56 -5.88 -10.85 0.87
CA GLU A 56 -6.39 -11.79 1.87
C GLU A 56 -7.29 -11.05 2.86
N ARG A 57 -8.55 -11.48 2.93
CA ARG A 57 -9.57 -10.87 3.81
C ARG A 57 -10.52 -11.96 4.28
N PHE A 58 -11.04 -11.79 5.50
CA PHE A 58 -11.98 -12.74 6.09
C PHE A 58 -13.20 -12.96 5.19
N GLU A 59 -13.80 -14.16 5.25
CA GLU A 59 -14.98 -14.50 4.44
C GLU A 59 -16.13 -13.52 4.65
N GLU A 60 -16.32 -13.03 5.88
CA GLU A 60 -17.32 -12.03 6.24
C GLU A 60 -17.17 -10.69 5.49
N HIS A 61 -15.96 -10.39 5.01
CA HIS A 61 -15.64 -9.19 4.24
C HIS A 61 -15.50 -9.47 2.73
N GLY A 62 -16.03 -10.61 2.27
CA GLY A 62 -16.08 -10.99 0.86
C GLY A 62 -14.92 -11.86 0.39
N GLY A 63 -14.17 -12.47 1.31
CA GLY A 63 -13.18 -13.53 1.04
C GLY A 63 -11.97 -13.10 0.21
N ASN A 64 -10.97 -13.97 0.09
CA ASN A 64 -9.74 -13.70 -0.63
C ASN A 64 -10.02 -13.34 -2.10
N LYS A 65 -9.38 -12.27 -2.59
CA LYS A 65 -9.54 -11.80 -3.98
C LYS A 65 -8.19 -11.54 -4.62
N THR A 66 -7.98 -12.07 -5.81
CA THR A 66 -6.78 -11.84 -6.61
C THR A 66 -7.13 -10.88 -7.76
N PHE A 67 -6.25 -9.93 -8.03
CA PHE A 67 -6.34 -8.93 -9.11
C PHE A 67 -5.17 -9.05 -10.06
#